data_AF-A0A3B0XQ54-F1
#
_entry.id   AF-A0A3B0XQ54-F1
#
_cell.length_a   1.000
_cell.length_b   1.000
_cell.length_c   1.000
_cell.angle_alpha   90.00
_cell.angle_beta   90.00
_cell.angle_gamma   90.00
#
_symmetry.space_group_name_H-M   'P 1'
#
loop_
_entity.id
_entity.type
_entity.pdbx_description
1 polymer ?
#
loop_
_entity_poly.entity_id
_entity_poly.type
_entity_poly.pdbx_seq_one_letter_code
_entity_poly.pdbx_strand_id
1 'polypeptide(L)' 'HWLHSEPMKDAGLRIRVQRDLREKFIEVCRAQDKPAAQVLREFMREYVAQHDTSAGDTDQNSEGVALERAGSGNRQG' A
#
# COMPACT_ATOMS: atom_id res chain seq x y z
N HIS A 1 -23.56 -14.17 -1.83
CA HIS A 1 -22.48 -13.61 -2.67
C HIS A 1 -21.64 -12.74 -1.75
N TRP A 2 -20.63 -13.33 -1.09
CA TRP A 2 -19.77 -12.61 -0.16
C TRP A 2 -18.65 -11.96 -0.97
N LEU A 3 -18.72 -10.64 -1.09
CA LEU A 3 -17.62 -9.82 -1.56
C LEU A 3 -16.43 -10.06 -0.63
N HIS A 4 -15.43 -10.78 -1.12
CA HIS A 4 -14.11 -10.81 -0.50
C HIS A 4 -13.50 -9.43 -0.73
N SER A 5 -13.75 -8.51 0.20
CA SER A 5 -12.96 -7.29 0.33
C SER A 5 -11.53 -7.75 0.61
N GLU A 6 -10.66 -7.69 -0.40
CA GLU A 6 -9.24 -8.01 -0.21
C GLU A 6 -8.71 -7.12 0.92
N PRO A 7 -8.27 -7.70 2.06
CA PRO A 7 -7.64 -6.89 3.08
C PRO A 7 -6.37 -6.32 2.44
N MET A 8 -6.21 -4.99 2.52
CA MET A 8 -4.92 -4.35 2.29
C MET A 8 -3.84 -5.22 2.94
N LYS A 9 -2.95 -5.80 2.15
CA LYS A 9 -1.96 -6.77 2.61
C LYS A 9 -1.10 -6.07 3.67
N ASP A 10 -1.43 -6.29 4.94
CA ASP A 10 -0.69 -5.72 6.06
C ASP A 10 0.69 -6.41 6.10
N ALA A 11 1.69 -5.78 5.50
CA ALA A 11 3.07 -6.23 5.61
C ALA A 11 3.65 -5.76 6.95
N GLY A 12 4.09 -6.70 7.79
CA GLY A 12 4.72 -6.40 9.07
C GLY A 12 6.21 -6.04 8.90
N LEU A 13 6.59 -4.81 9.24
CA LEU A 13 7.99 -4.38 9.33
C LEU A 13 8.43 -4.30 10.80
N ARG A 14 9.48 -5.05 11.18
CA ARG A 14 10.05 -4.98 12.54
C ARG A 14 11.27 -4.07 12.58
N ILE A 15 11.10 -2.87 13.13
CA ILE A 15 12.16 -1.87 13.29
C ILE A 15 12.73 -1.95 14.72
N ARG A 16 14.07 -1.96 14.85
CA ARG A 16 14.76 -1.78 16.14
C ARG A 16 15.24 -0.34 16.26
N VAL A 17 14.90 0.30 17.38
CA VAL A 17 15.28 1.68 17.69
C VAL A 17 15.90 1.76 19.08
N GLN A 18 16.65 2.83 19.35
CA GLN A 18 17.17 3.09 20.69
C GLN A 18 16.02 3.28 21.70
N ARG A 19 16.24 2.85 22.95
CA ARG A 19 15.24 2.92 24.01
C ARG A 19 14.76 4.35 24.26
N ASP A 20 15.69 5.30 24.33
CA ASP A 20 15.38 6.71 24.59
C ASP A 20 14.55 7.33 23.46
N LEU A 21 14.83 6.97 22.21
CA LEU A 21 14.07 7.44 21.05
C LEU A 21 12.63 6.91 21.08
N ARG A 22 12.46 5.62 21.41
CA ARG A 22 11.14 5.01 21.57
C ARG A 22 10.33 5.70 22.66
N GLU A 23 10.93 5.97 23.82
CA GLU A 23 10.24 6.60 24.95
C GLU A 23 9.76 8.00 24.58
N LYS A 24 10.64 8.83 24.00
CA LYS A 24 10.26 10.17 23.49
C LYS A 24 9.18 10.11 22.42
N PHE A 25 9.28 9.16 21.48
CA PHE A 25 8.28 9.01 20.43
C PHE A 25 6.90 8.63 21.00
N ILE A 26 6.86 7.71 21.96
CA ILE A 26 5.62 7.31 22.63
C ILE A 26 5.02 8.47 23.42
N GLU A 27 5.84 9.27 24.12
CA GLU A 27 5.40 10.44 24.86
C GLU A 27 4.73 11.47 23.94
N VAL A 28 5.35 11.77 22.79
CA VAL A 28 4.80 12.68 21.78
C VAL A 28 3.51 12.12 21.16
N CYS A 29 3.46 10.81 20.86
CA CYS A 29 2.26 10.16 20.34
C CYS A 29 1.09 10.23 21.34
N ARG A 30 1.38 10.02 22.63
CA ARG A 30 0.39 10.14 23.72
C ARG A 30 -0.12 11.57 23.87
N ALA A 31 0.75 12.56 23.78
CA ALA A 31 0.35 13.97 23.83
C ALA A 31 -0.58 14.37 22.67
N GLN A 32 -0.46 13.68 21.53
CA GLN A 32 -1.30 13.90 20.34
C GLN A 32 -2.53 12.99 20.28
N ASP A 33 -2.75 12.12 21.27
CA ASP A 33 -3.81 11.10 21.30
C ASP A 33 -3.83 10.19 20.06
N LYS A 34 -2.67 10.01 19.41
CA LYS A 34 -2.52 9.19 18.20
C LYS A 34 -1.71 7.93 18.49
N PRO A 35 -2.12 6.76 18.00
CA PRO A 35 -1.32 5.55 18.15
C PRO A 35 -0.02 5.67 17.33
N ALA A 36 1.09 5.23 17.93
CA ALA A 36 2.43 5.26 17.33
C ALA A 36 2.47 4.67 15.90
N ALA A 37 1.72 3.59 15.66
CA ALA A 37 1.61 2.96 14.35
C ALA A 37 0.87 3.82 13.31
N GLN A 38 -0.06 4.68 13.72
CA GLN A 38 -0.72 5.62 12.81
C GLN A 38 0.22 6.75 12.41
N VAL A 39 0.91 7.35 13.40
CA VAL A 39 1.90 8.41 13.16
C VAL A 39 3.01 7.90 12.23
N LEU A 40 3.50 6.67 12.45
CA LEU A 40 4.53 6.09 11.59
C LEU A 40 4.03 5.88 10.16
N ARG A 41 2.78 5.44 9.97
CA ARG A 41 2.19 5.26 8.62
C ARG A 41 1.96 6.59 7.89
N GLU A 42 1.50 7.63 8.60
CA GLU A 42 1.40 8.99 8.06
C GLU A 42 2.79 9.52 7.65
N PHE A 43 3.77 9.40 8.55
CA PHE A 43 5.14 9.83 8.30
C PHE A 43 5.79 9.10 7.10
N MET A 44 5.59 7.78 7.00
CA MET A 44 6.08 7.01 5.85
C MET A 44 5.47 7.48 4.53
N ARG A 45 4.16 7.78 4.49
CA ARG A 45 3.51 8.29 3.29
C ARG A 45 4.05 9.65 2.86
N GLU A 46 4.20 10.56 3.82
CA GLU A 46 4.77 11.89 3.55
C GLU A 46 6.23 11.80 3.10
N TYR A 47 7.02 10.93 3.73
CA TYR A 47 8.41 10.72 3.37
C TYR A 47 8.55 10.16 1.95
N VAL A 48 7.75 9.16 1.58
CA VAL A 48 7.73 8.63 0.20
C VAL A 48 7.33 9.74 -0.77
N ALA A 49 6.21 10.43 -0.52
CA ALA A 49 5.73 11.50 -1.41
C ALA A 49 6.75 12.64 -1.62
N GLN A 50 7.56 12.95 -0.61
CA GLN A 50 8.62 13.97 -0.70
C GLN A 50 9.88 13.48 -1.44
N HIS A 51 10.15 12.18 -1.42
CA HIS A 51 11.36 11.58 -2.00
C HIS A 51 11.10 10.82 -3.32
N ASP A 52 9.86 10.72 -3.76
CA ASP A 52 9.44 10.17 -5.04
C ASP A 52 9.75 11.18 -6.17
N THR A 53 11.02 11.42 -6.42
CA THR A 53 11.49 12.25 -7.56
C THR A 53 11.77 11.40 -8.81
N SER A 54 11.53 10.09 -8.76
CA SER A 54 11.81 9.17 -9.87
C SER A 54 10.67 8.20 -10.09
N ALA A 55 9.97 8.38 -11.20
CA ALA A 55 8.99 7.45 -11.75
C ALA A 55 9.41 5.97 -11.69
N GLY A 56 8.46 5.08 -11.40
CA GLY A 56 8.50 3.71 -11.91
C GLY A 56 7.93 2.62 -10.99
N ASP A 57 6.73 2.17 -11.33
CA ASP A 57 6.33 0.76 -11.27
C ASP A 57 6.13 0.09 -9.90
N THR A 58 4.88 0.05 -9.46
CA THR A 58 4.30 -1.22 -9.04
C THR A 58 2.83 -1.20 -9.48
N ASP A 59 2.66 -1.33 -10.79
CA ASP A 59 1.45 -1.93 -11.33
C ASP A 59 1.40 -3.38 -10.86
N GLN A 60 0.50 -3.67 -9.94
CA GLN A 60 0.11 -5.04 -9.59
C GLN A 60 -1.42 -5.10 -9.64
N ASN A 61 -1.99 -4.78 -10.79
CA ASN A 61 -3.29 -5.33 -11.14
C ASN A 61 -3.35 -5.73 -12.61
N SER A 62 -2.77 -6.89 -12.90
CA SER A 62 -3.08 -7.71 -14.05
C SER A 62 -4.49 -8.31 -13.90
N GLU A 63 -5.52 -7.47 -14.04
CA GLU A 63 -6.89 -7.92 -14.25
C GLU A 63 -7.17 -7.99 -15.76
N GLY A 64 -7.18 -9.23 -16.25
CA GLY A 64 -7.43 -9.56 -17.63
C GLY A 64 -8.77 -9.03 -18.13
N VAL A 65 -8.72 -8.18 -19.15
CA VAL A 65 -9.85 -7.97 -20.06
C VAL A 65 -9.91 -9.18 -21.00
N ALA A 66 -10.44 -10.27 -20.47
CA ALA A 66 -11.17 -11.24 -21.28
C ALA A 66 -12.56 -10.64 -21.54
N LEU A 67 -12.69 -9.87 -22.63
CA LEU A 67 -14.00 -9.60 -23.20
C LEU A 67 -14.09 -10.26 -24.57
N GLU A 68 -14.68 -11.45 -24.55
CA GLU A 68 -15.23 -12.11 -25.71
C GLU A 68 -16.22 -11.18 -26.44
N ARG A 69 -16.14 -11.16 -27.78
CA ARG A 69 -17.26 -11.43 -28.71
C ARG A 69 -17.03 -10.74 -30.05
N ALA A 70 -16.73 -11.54 -31.07
CA ALA A 70 -17.50 -11.57 -32.32
C ALA A 70 -17.04 -12.76 -33.15
N GLY A 71 -17.91 -13.77 -33.25
CA GLY A 71 -17.82 -14.69 -34.37
C GLY A 71 -18.06 -13.93 -35.67
N SER A 72 -17.19 -14.15 -36.66
CA SER A 72 -17.57 -14.07 -38.06
C SER A 72 -16.55 -14.87 -38.87
N GLY A 73 -17.03 -15.93 -39.51
CA GLY A 73 -16.19 -16.82 -40.29
C GLY A 73 -15.59 -16.12 -41.52
N ASN A 74 -14.42 -16.59 -41.94
CA ASN A 74 -14.17 -16.68 -43.37
C ASN A 74 -13.20 -17.82 -43.69
N ARG A 75 -13.71 -18.83 -44.39
CA ARG A 75 -12.95 -19.94 -44.97
C ARG A 75 -12.95 -19.71 -46.50
N GLN A 76 -11.85 -19.20 -47.00
CA GLN A 76 -11.44 -19.14 -48.41
C GLN A 76 -9.91 -19.19 -48.39
N GLY A 77 -9.20 -20.06 -49.10
CA GLY A 77 -9.57 -21.10 -50.05
C GLY A 77 -8.39 -22.06 -50.21
#